data_AF-A0A6P1T8P8-F1
#
_entry.id   AF-A0A6P1T8P8-F1
#
_cell.length_a   1.000
_cell.length_b   1.000
_cell.length_c   1.000
_cell.angle_alpha   90.00
_cell.angle_beta   90.00
_cell.angle_gamma   90.00
#
_symmetry.space_group_name_H-M   'P 1'
#
loop_
_entity.id
_entity.type
_entity.pdbx_description
1 polymer ?
#
loop_
_entity_poly.entity_id
_entity_poly.type
_entity_poly.pdbx_seq_one_letter_code
_entity_poly.pdbx_strand_id
1 'polypeptide(L)'
;MKRLLLRAFAPAALATLVLGQPAVALEPLTGTGLVEACRAYQVDPLGSGATTCRAYIQGYLSASTEIVAAEDRPSQFVARAIRTRASRLSEDAEQRLSSRYCLPESETINALITKVAEVSPPLAEEATAESVMLTVFDRHYRCEDVIGK
;
A
#
# COMPACT_ATOMS: atom_id res chain seq x y z
N MET A 1 -70.03 10.16 11.27
CA MET A 1 -70.62 9.02 10.52
C MET A 1 -69.75 8.73 9.30
N LYS A 2 -69.41 7.45 9.08
CA LYS A 2 -68.82 6.83 7.87
C LYS A 2 -67.37 7.23 7.51
N ARG A 3 -66.46 6.34 7.11
CA ARG A 3 -66.28 4.88 7.21
C ARG A 3 -64.85 4.65 6.72
N LEU A 4 -64.16 3.68 7.33
CA LEU A 4 -62.84 3.20 6.95
C LEU A 4 -62.75 2.85 5.46
N LEU A 5 -61.63 3.22 4.83
CA LEU A 5 -61.05 2.46 3.73
C LEU A 5 -59.54 2.35 3.97
N LEU A 6 -59.17 1.21 4.55
CA LEU A 6 -57.85 0.62 4.42
C LEU A 6 -57.49 0.54 2.94
N ARG A 7 -56.34 1.10 2.55
CA ARG A 7 -55.55 0.58 1.43
C ARG A 7 -54.18 0.24 1.96
N ALA A 8 -54.04 -1.04 2.32
CA ALA A 8 -52.75 -1.68 2.51
C ALA A 8 -51.99 -1.63 1.17
N PHE A 9 -50.93 -0.84 1.11
CA PHE A 9 -49.91 -0.98 0.08
C PHE A 9 -48.85 -1.93 0.63
N ALA A 10 -48.82 -3.13 0.07
CA ALA A 10 -47.84 -4.17 0.36
C ALA A 10 -46.43 -3.67 -0.01
N PRO A 11 -45.42 -3.78 0.86
CA PRO A 11 -44.02 -3.68 0.46
C PRO A 11 -43.60 -5.08 0.02
N ALA A 12 -44.04 -5.50 -1.18
CA ALA A 12 -43.57 -6.75 -1.77
C ALA A 12 -42.36 -6.46 -2.67
N ALA A 13 -41.23 -7.05 -2.26
CA ALA A 13 -40.12 -7.44 -3.11
C ALA A 13 -39.33 -6.35 -3.85
N LEU A 14 -38.27 -5.85 -3.19
CA LEU A 14 -37.09 -5.27 -3.84
C LEU A 14 -35.84 -5.84 -3.14
N ALA A 15 -35.67 -7.16 -3.21
CA ALA A 15 -34.60 -7.89 -2.52
C ALA A 15 -33.90 -8.95 -3.38
N THR A 16 -33.85 -8.77 -4.71
CA THR A 16 -33.17 -9.72 -5.60
C THR A 16 -32.45 -9.00 -6.73
N LEU A 17 -31.24 -8.51 -6.46
CA LEU A 17 -30.23 -8.16 -7.47
C LEU A 17 -28.82 -8.10 -6.83
N VAL A 18 -28.45 -9.16 -6.12
CA VAL A 18 -27.04 -9.42 -5.73
C VAL A 18 -26.74 -10.88 -6.04
N LEU A 19 -26.87 -11.27 -7.31
CA LEU A 19 -26.45 -12.59 -7.79
C LEU A 19 -25.63 -12.40 -9.05
N GLY A 20 -24.34 -12.73 -8.96
CA GLY A 20 -23.57 -13.13 -10.13
C GLY A 20 -22.52 -12.14 -10.65
N GLN A 21 -21.86 -11.34 -9.81
CA GLN A 21 -20.53 -10.89 -10.22
C GLN A 21 -19.62 -12.13 -10.18
N PRO A 22 -18.99 -12.52 -11.29
CA PRO A 22 -17.98 -13.57 -11.24
C PRO A 22 -16.91 -13.10 -10.25
N ALA A 23 -16.67 -13.91 -9.22
CA ALA A 23 -15.46 -13.77 -8.43
C ALA A 23 -14.30 -14.18 -9.34
N VAL A 24 -13.88 -13.25 -10.21
CA VAL A 24 -12.62 -13.38 -10.93
C VAL A 24 -11.58 -13.34 -9.84
N ALA A 25 -10.93 -14.48 -9.59
CA ALA A 25 -9.79 -14.53 -8.72
C ALA A 25 -8.77 -13.51 -9.27
N LEU A 26 -8.56 -12.42 -8.54
CA LEU A 26 -7.51 -11.46 -8.85
C LEU A 26 -6.20 -12.21 -8.73
N GLU A 27 -5.59 -12.54 -9.87
CA GLU A 27 -4.29 -13.18 -9.88
C GLU A 27 -3.27 -12.26 -9.21
N PRO A 28 -2.37 -12.79 -8.36
CA PRO A 28 -1.32 -12.00 -7.75
C PRO A 28 -0.48 -11.30 -8.83
N LEU A 29 -0.25 -10.00 -8.66
CA LEU A 29 0.60 -9.25 -9.59
C LEU A 29 2.04 -9.78 -9.51
N THR A 30 2.58 -10.21 -10.65
CA THR A 30 3.96 -10.66 -10.75
C THR A 30 4.92 -9.47 -10.66
N GLY A 31 6.17 -9.73 -10.30
CA GLY A 31 7.23 -8.73 -10.24
C GLY A 31 7.51 -8.11 -11.61
N THR A 32 7.54 -8.93 -12.66
CA THR A 32 7.67 -8.46 -14.04
C THR A 32 6.49 -7.59 -14.45
N GLY A 33 5.26 -8.00 -14.13
CA GLY A 33 4.05 -7.23 -14.39
C GLY A 33 4.04 -5.87 -13.70
N LEU A 34 4.52 -5.79 -12.45
CA LEU A 34 4.66 -4.51 -11.76
C LEU A 34 5.69 -3.59 -12.45
N VAL A 35 6.89 -4.10 -12.76
CA VAL A 35 7.95 -3.31 -13.40
C VAL A 35 7.48 -2.79 -14.77
N GLU A 36 6.84 -3.63 -15.57
CA GLU A 36 6.28 -3.25 -16.87
C GLU A 36 5.17 -2.20 -16.74
N ALA A 37 4.26 -2.38 -15.79
CA ALA A 37 3.21 -1.39 -15.50
C ALA A 37 3.82 -0.03 -15.11
N CYS A 38 4.89 -0.02 -14.31
CA CYS A 38 5.57 1.21 -13.91
C CYS A 38 6.40 1.85 -15.03
N ARG A 39 6.94 1.05 -15.96
CA ARG A 39 7.53 1.58 -17.21
C ARG A 39 6.47 2.18 -18.12
N ALA A 40 5.31 1.54 -18.24
CA ALA A 40 4.19 2.08 -19.00
C ALA A 40 3.70 3.40 -18.39
N TYR A 41 3.69 3.53 -17.05
CA TYR A 41 3.39 4.80 -16.37
C TYR A 41 4.28 5.95 -16.84
N GLN A 42 5.58 5.70 -17.04
CA GLN A 42 6.52 6.74 -17.47
C GLN A 42 6.25 7.24 -18.90
N VAL A 43 5.61 6.41 -19.74
CA VAL A 43 5.29 6.74 -21.13
C VAL A 43 3.89 7.35 -21.25
N ASP A 44 2.89 6.74 -20.61
CA ASP A 44 1.50 7.19 -20.60
C ASP A 44 0.93 7.16 -19.17
N PRO A 45 1.04 8.27 -18.41
CA PRO A 45 0.57 8.34 -17.02
C PRO A 45 -0.95 8.18 -16.81
N LEU A 46 -1.74 8.22 -17.89
CA LEU A 46 -3.21 8.04 -17.84
C LEU A 46 -3.66 6.67 -18.34
N GLY A 47 -2.73 5.84 -18.82
CA GLY A 47 -2.99 4.51 -19.32
C GLY A 47 -3.39 3.50 -18.23
N SER A 48 -3.87 2.33 -18.64
CA SER A 48 -4.22 1.23 -17.74
C SER A 48 -3.02 0.69 -16.96
N GLY A 49 -1.85 0.61 -17.60
CA GLY A 49 -0.58 0.24 -16.94
C GLY A 49 -0.20 1.25 -15.86
N ALA A 50 -0.41 2.54 -16.13
CA ALA A 50 -0.17 3.60 -15.15
C ALA A 50 -1.07 3.48 -13.92
N THR A 51 -2.36 3.24 -14.16
CA THR A 51 -3.33 3.01 -13.09
C THR A 51 -2.93 1.82 -12.22
N THR A 52 -2.49 0.72 -12.84
CA THR A 52 -2.05 -0.50 -12.14
C THR A 52 -0.84 -0.24 -11.26
N CYS A 53 0.23 0.36 -11.80
CA CYS A 53 1.44 0.66 -11.04
C CYS A 53 1.15 1.58 -9.85
N ARG A 54 0.43 2.69 -10.10
CA ARG A 54 0.11 3.66 -9.04
C ARG A 54 -0.76 3.04 -7.94
N ALA A 55 -1.80 2.31 -8.32
CA ALA A 55 -2.70 1.66 -7.36
C ALA A 55 -1.96 0.61 -6.52
N TYR A 56 -1.08 -0.18 -7.15
CA TYR A 56 -0.30 -1.17 -6.43
C TYR A 56 0.63 -0.53 -5.40
N ILE A 57 1.42 0.48 -5.80
CA ILE A 57 2.35 1.16 -4.88
C ILE A 57 1.59 1.84 -3.74
N GLN A 58 0.47 2.52 -4.02
CA GLN A 58 -0.36 3.12 -2.98
C GLN A 58 -0.93 2.07 -2.01
N GLY A 59 -1.43 0.95 -2.55
CA GLY A 59 -1.94 -0.15 -1.73
C GLY A 59 -0.84 -0.76 -0.87
N TYR A 60 0.33 -1.00 -1.43
CA TYR A 60 1.50 -1.53 -0.72
C TYR A 60 1.92 -0.63 0.44
N LEU A 61 2.07 0.68 0.19
CA LEU A 61 2.42 1.66 1.22
C LEU A 61 1.36 1.74 2.33
N SER A 62 0.07 1.65 1.98
CA SER A 62 -1.02 1.75 2.95
C SER A 62 -1.18 0.48 3.79
N ALA A 63 -0.81 -0.68 3.25
CA ALA A 63 -0.92 -1.96 3.93
C ALA A 63 0.35 -2.34 4.72
N SER A 64 1.49 -1.74 4.40
CA SER A 64 2.77 -2.09 5.03
C SER A 64 2.86 -1.57 6.46
N THR A 65 3.19 -2.46 7.38
CA THR A 65 3.55 -2.12 8.77
C THR A 65 5.05 -1.86 8.95
N GLU A 66 5.86 -2.07 7.92
CA GLU A 66 7.33 -1.99 8.01
C GLU A 66 7.91 -0.65 7.52
N ILE A 67 7.05 0.22 6.98
CA ILE A 67 7.41 1.52 6.41
C ILE A 67 6.80 2.62 7.27
N VAL A 68 7.62 3.61 7.63
CA VAL A 68 7.17 4.84 8.30
C VAL A 68 7.76 6.06 7.61
N ALA A 69 7.17 7.23 7.83
CA ALA A 69 7.81 8.48 7.46
C ALA A 69 9.11 8.67 8.25
N ALA A 70 10.16 9.19 7.60
CA ALA A 70 11.48 9.31 8.21
C ALA A 70 11.48 10.24 9.44
N GLU A 71 10.71 11.32 9.37
CA GLU A 71 10.50 12.32 10.43
C GLU A 71 9.73 11.77 11.63
N ASP A 72 8.90 10.74 11.43
CA ASP A 72 8.15 10.07 12.48
C ASP A 72 9.00 9.10 13.29
N ARG A 73 10.21 8.77 12.79
CA ARG A 73 11.12 7.87 13.50
C ARG A 73 11.80 8.62 14.64
N PRO A 74 11.64 8.17 15.90
CA PRO A 74 12.28 8.83 17.03
C PRO A 74 13.80 8.73 16.94
N SER A 75 14.48 9.78 17.42
CA SER A 75 15.93 9.77 17.55
C SER A 75 16.40 8.62 18.44
N GLN A 76 17.66 8.18 18.31
CA GLN A 76 18.20 7.08 19.12
C GLN A 76 18.08 7.33 20.63
N PHE A 77 18.23 8.59 21.06
CA PHE A 77 18.05 8.98 22.45
C PHE A 77 16.60 8.77 22.91
N VAL A 78 15.63 9.25 22.13
CA VAL A 78 14.20 9.10 22.42
C VAL A 78 13.78 7.63 22.38
N ALA A 79 14.24 6.88 21.37
CA ALA A 79 14.01 5.45 21.26
C ALA A 79 14.50 4.67 22.48
N ARG A 80 15.71 5.00 22.99
CA ARG A 80 16.24 4.39 24.22
C ARG A 80 15.42 4.78 25.45
N ALA A 81 15.02 6.04 25.56
CA ALA A 81 14.18 6.50 26.66
C ALA A 81 12.81 5.79 26.67
N ILE A 82 12.18 5.62 25.50
CA ILE A 82 10.92 4.90 25.35
C ILE A 82 11.08 3.44 25.80
N ARG A 83 12.09 2.73 25.28
CA ARG A 83 12.34 1.31 25.62
C ARG A 83 12.62 1.06 27.10
N THR A 84 13.20 2.04 27.81
CA THR A 84 13.59 1.88 29.23
C THR A 84 12.51 2.35 30.20
N ARG A 85 11.55 3.17 29.75
CA ARG A 85 10.55 3.80 30.62
C ARG A 85 9.12 3.35 30.37
N ALA A 86 8.80 2.85 29.17
CA ALA A 86 7.48 2.37 28.87
C ALA A 86 7.33 0.90 29.30
N SER A 87 6.38 0.63 30.19
CA SER A 87 6.00 -0.74 30.58
C SER A 87 5.24 -1.48 29.47
N ARG A 88 4.58 -0.73 28.57
CA ARG A 88 3.93 -1.23 27.36
C ARG A 88 3.92 -0.10 26.32
N LEU A 89 4.30 -0.43 25.08
CA LEU A 89 4.24 0.50 23.95
C LEU A 89 2.87 0.42 23.28
N SER A 90 2.41 1.53 22.70
CA SER A 90 1.33 1.47 21.71
C SER A 90 1.84 0.83 20.43
N GLU A 91 0.94 0.23 19.65
CA GLU A 91 1.28 -0.38 18.35
C GLU A 91 1.98 0.63 17.43
N ASP A 92 1.48 1.87 17.33
CA ASP A 92 2.10 2.93 16.55
C ASP A 92 3.53 3.27 17.01
N ALA A 93 3.77 3.30 18.33
CA ALA A 93 5.09 3.59 18.88
C ALA A 93 6.06 2.43 18.63
N GLU A 94 5.58 1.20 18.76
CA GLU A 94 6.34 0.00 18.46
C GLU A 94 6.71 -0.05 16.98
N GLN A 95 5.74 0.20 16.09
CA GLN A 95 5.94 0.30 14.64
C GLN A 95 7.01 1.34 14.29
N ARG A 96 6.91 2.57 14.81
CA ARG A 96 7.92 3.63 14.55
C ARG A 96 9.33 3.25 15.03
N LEU A 97 9.43 2.44 16.08
CA LEU A 97 10.70 1.98 16.64
C LEU A 97 11.28 0.76 15.93
N SER A 98 10.43 -0.11 15.37
CA SER A 98 10.81 -1.38 14.75
C SER A 98 10.76 -1.38 13.23
N SER A 99 10.22 -0.32 12.61
CA SER A 99 10.12 -0.22 11.14
C SER A 99 11.47 -0.41 10.48
N ARG A 100 11.48 -1.17 9.39
CA ARG A 100 12.69 -1.48 8.65
C ARG A 100 13.04 -0.37 7.66
N TYR A 101 12.01 0.28 7.12
CA TYR A 101 12.13 1.24 6.04
C TYR A 101 11.56 2.60 6.44
N CYS A 102 12.22 3.66 5.98
CA CYS A 102 11.86 5.04 6.24
C CYS A 102 11.73 5.78 4.93
N LEU A 103 10.55 6.35 4.70
CA LEU A 103 10.26 7.12 3.52
C LEU A 103 10.49 8.62 3.83
N PRO A 104 11.43 9.32 3.16
CA PRO A 104 11.62 10.75 3.34
C PRO A 104 10.37 11.54 2.92
N GLU A 105 10.10 12.67 3.57
CA GLU A 105 9.01 13.58 3.18
C GLU A 105 9.10 14.05 1.72
N SER A 106 10.33 14.18 1.20
CA SER A 106 10.58 14.56 -0.21
C SER A 106 10.27 13.45 -1.21
N GLU A 107 10.04 12.22 -0.75
CA GLU A 107 9.81 11.08 -1.62
C GLU A 107 8.35 11.04 -2.08
N THR A 108 8.16 11.20 -3.38
CA THR A 108 6.82 11.18 -3.99
C THR A 108 6.50 9.79 -4.55
N ILE A 109 5.20 9.49 -4.73
CA ILE A 109 4.78 8.26 -5.44
C ILE A 109 5.44 8.15 -6.83
N ASN A 110 5.57 9.27 -7.56
CA ASN A 110 6.20 9.27 -8.89
C ASN A 110 7.69 8.91 -8.83
N ALA A 111 8.38 9.30 -7.76
CA ALA A 111 9.78 8.96 -7.57
C ALA A 111 9.95 7.48 -7.20
N LEU A 112 9.05 6.91 -6.39
CA LEU A 112 8.96 5.46 -6.17
C LEU A 112 8.67 4.68 -7.46
N ILE A 113 7.69 5.14 -8.26
CA ILE A 113 7.38 4.54 -9.58
C ILE A 113 8.62 4.48 -10.45
N THR A 114 9.40 5.56 -10.49
CA THR A 114 10.65 5.62 -11.25
C THR A 114 11.64 4.56 -10.79
N LYS A 115 11.84 4.40 -9.48
CA LYS A 115 12.76 3.39 -8.94
C LYS A 115 12.31 1.96 -9.24
N VAL A 116 11.00 1.70 -9.21
CA VAL A 116 10.44 0.39 -9.58
C VAL A 116 10.64 0.12 -11.08
N ALA A 117 10.41 1.11 -11.94
CA ALA A 117 10.61 0.98 -13.40
C ALA A 117 12.07 0.71 -13.79
N GLU A 118 13.02 1.23 -13.00
CA GLU A 118 14.48 1.05 -13.17
C GLU A 118 14.99 -0.32 -12.70
N VAL A 119 14.16 -1.14 -12.04
CA VAL A 119 14.54 -2.50 -11.68
C VAL A 119 14.83 -3.29 -12.96
N SER A 120 16.08 -3.75 -13.07
CA SER A 120 16.57 -4.41 -14.29
C SER A 120 16.32 -5.92 -14.24
N PRO A 121 15.83 -6.53 -15.33
CA PRO A 121 15.72 -7.98 -15.44
C PRO A 121 17.11 -8.66 -15.52
N PRO A 122 17.19 -9.98 -15.25
CA PRO A 122 16.07 -10.87 -14.98
C PRO A 122 15.61 -10.80 -13.52
N LEU A 123 14.29 -10.75 -13.35
CA LEU A 123 13.66 -11.08 -12.06
C LEU A 123 13.58 -12.61 -11.96
N ALA A 124 13.57 -13.13 -10.72
CA ALA A 124 13.30 -14.54 -10.51
C ALA A 124 11.94 -14.92 -11.13
N GLU A 125 11.82 -16.16 -11.63
CA GLU A 125 10.61 -16.64 -12.31
C GLU A 125 9.34 -16.48 -11.44
N GLU A 126 9.51 -16.67 -10.12
CA GLU A 126 8.46 -16.53 -9.10
C GLU A 126 8.49 -15.17 -8.39
N ALA A 127 9.18 -14.16 -8.94
CA ALA A 127 9.22 -12.85 -8.32
C ALA A 127 7.81 -12.26 -8.26
N THR A 128 7.37 -11.90 -7.06
CA THR A 128 6.10 -11.20 -6.83
C THR A 128 6.31 -9.70 -6.91
N ALA A 129 5.24 -8.93 -7.15
CA ALA A 129 5.27 -7.47 -7.07
C ALA A 129 5.76 -6.97 -5.70
N GLU A 130 5.45 -7.69 -4.62
CA GLU A 130 5.95 -7.41 -3.26
C GLU A 130 7.47 -7.56 -3.18
N SER A 131 8.03 -8.63 -3.73
CA SER A 131 9.48 -8.85 -3.72
C SER A 131 10.25 -7.74 -4.46
N VAL A 132 9.66 -7.18 -5.51
CA VAL A 132 10.21 -6.02 -6.23
C VAL A 132 10.17 -4.77 -5.35
N MET A 133 9.04 -4.50 -4.68
CA MET A 133 8.95 -3.38 -3.74
C MET A 133 9.98 -3.51 -2.62
N LEU A 134 10.09 -4.68 -1.99
CA LEU A 134 11.09 -4.95 -0.96
C LEU A 134 12.52 -4.72 -1.47
N THR A 135 12.82 -5.11 -2.70
CA THR A 135 14.13 -4.85 -3.33
C THR A 135 14.40 -3.35 -3.47
N VAL A 136 13.40 -2.56 -3.88
CA VAL A 136 13.50 -1.09 -3.96
C VAL A 136 13.71 -0.49 -2.56
N PHE A 137 12.94 -0.92 -1.56
CA PHE A 137 13.06 -0.44 -0.18
C PHE A 137 14.40 -0.81 0.47
N ASP A 138 14.87 -2.04 0.27
CA ASP A 138 16.18 -2.47 0.76
C ASP A 138 17.34 -1.68 0.16
N ARG A 139 17.21 -1.23 -1.09
CA ARG A 139 18.26 -0.47 -1.78
C ARG A 139 18.25 1.02 -1.46
N HIS A 140 17.07 1.61 -1.21
CA HIS A 140 16.93 3.06 -1.21
C HIS A 140 16.42 3.66 0.11
N TYR A 141 15.77 2.87 0.97
CA TYR A 141 14.95 3.40 2.06
C TYR A 141 15.16 2.70 3.40
N ARG A 142 16.28 1.99 3.59
CA ARG A 142 16.63 1.51 4.93
C ARG A 142 16.77 2.70 5.86
N CYS A 143 16.09 2.65 7.01
CA CYS A 143 16.07 3.77 7.94
C CYS A 143 17.48 4.21 8.40
N GLU A 144 18.41 3.26 8.52
CA GLU A 144 19.80 3.53 8.88
C GLU A 144 20.51 4.41 7.84
N ASP A 145 20.19 4.21 6.55
CA ASP A 145 20.81 4.93 5.43
C ASP A 145 20.14 6.29 5.14
N VAL A 146 18.88 6.44 5.54
CA VAL A 146 18.08 7.66 5.33
C VAL A 146 18.29 8.67 6.44
N ILE A 147 18.30 8.22 7.70
CA ILE A 147 18.42 9.11 8.88
C ILE A 147 19.89 9.42 9.21
N GLY A 148 20.82 8.58 8.75
CA GLY A 148 22.26 8.79 8.94
C GLY A 148 22.90 9.80 7.98
N LYS A 149 22.14 10.36 7.04
CA LYS A 149 22.57 11.40 6.09
C LYS A 149 22.09 12.78 6.54
#